data_AF-A0A354SIE9-F1
#
_entry.id   AF-A0A354SIE9-F1
#
_cell.length_a   1.000
_cell.length_b   1.000
_cell.length_c   1.000
_cell.angle_alpha   90.00
_cell.angle_beta   90.00
_cell.angle_gamma   90.00
#
_symmetry.space_group_name_H-M   'P 1'
#
loop_
_entity.id
_entity.type
_entity.pdbx_description
1 polymer ?
#
loop_
_entity_poly.entity_id
_entity_poly.type
_entity_poly.pdbx_seq_one_letter_code
_entity_poly.pdbx_strand_id
1 'polypeptide(L)'
;DDDVTTMVLTPRIAGERMKQAWDDGDVDVAPMMVGQSIGLIQDVPTCKELLERMVKEAEETLREGKQAVLTSWLRWGICPQI
;
A
#
# COMPACT_ATOMS: atom_id res chain seq x y z
N ASP A 1 -0.26 -17.94 29.75
CA ASP A 1 1.12 -18.09 29.25
C ASP A 1 1.63 -16.81 28.57
N ASP A 2 1.46 -15.64 29.20
CA ASP A 2 1.86 -14.34 28.61
C ASP A 2 3.25 -13.87 29.09
N ASP A 3 3.75 -14.42 30.20
CA ASP A 3 5.03 -14.01 30.81
C ASP A 3 6.24 -14.48 29.99
N VAL A 4 6.19 -15.69 29.42
CA VAL A 4 7.29 -16.25 28.61
C VAL A 4 7.41 -15.48 27.28
N THR A 5 6.28 -15.14 26.65
CA THR A 5 6.23 -14.42 25.38
C THR A 5 6.73 -12.99 25.53
N THR A 6 6.34 -12.30 26.60
CA THR A 6 6.79 -10.93 26.89
C THR A 6 8.31 -10.88 27.12
N MET A 7 8.89 -11.86 27.83
CA MET A 7 10.34 -11.90 28.07
C MET A 7 11.18 -12.11 26.80
N VAL A 8 10.68 -12.88 25.83
CA VAL A 8 11.42 -13.23 24.60
C VAL A 8 11.20 -12.22 23.47
N LEU A 9 9.97 -11.70 23.33
CA LEU A 9 9.62 -10.80 22.23
C LEU A 9 10.00 -9.35 22.50
N THR A 10 9.77 -8.83 23.72
CA THR A 10 10.04 -7.43 24.08
C THR A 10 11.46 -6.97 23.69
N PRO A 11 12.54 -7.71 23.98
CA PRO A 11 13.87 -7.28 23.56
C PRO A 11 14.05 -7.30 22.03
N ARG A 12 13.35 -8.16 21.29
CA ARG A 12 13.46 -8.25 19.81
C ARG A 12 12.67 -7.18 19.07
N ILE A 13 11.58 -6.69 19.65
CA ILE A 13 10.73 -5.62 19.09
C ILE A 13 11.05 -4.24 19.67
N ALA A 14 12.11 -4.13 20.47
CA ALA A 14 12.51 -2.87 21.10
C ALA A 14 12.80 -1.81 20.02
N GLY A 15 12.24 -0.61 20.21
CA GLY A 15 12.32 0.48 19.22
C GLY A 15 13.75 0.92 18.88
N GLU A 16 14.72 0.70 19.78
CA GLU A 16 16.14 1.01 19.53
C GLU A 16 16.75 0.15 18.43
N ARG A 17 16.40 -1.15 18.36
CA ARG A 17 16.82 -2.04 17.27
C ARG A 17 16.16 -1.68 15.95
N MET A 18 14.91 -1.23 16.00
CA MET A 18 14.21 -0.75 14.81
C MET A 18 14.90 0.50 14.24
N LYS A 19 15.37 1.42 15.10
CA LYS A 19 16.12 2.60 14.67
C LYS A 19 17.44 2.21 13.98
N GLN A 20 18.18 1.25 14.57
CA GLN A 20 19.41 0.71 13.96
C GLN A 20 19.13 0.07 12.60
N ALA A 21 18.06 -0.72 12.47
CA ALA A 21 17.67 -1.32 11.20
C ALA A 21 17.38 -0.27 10.09
N TRP A 22 16.81 0.88 10.45
CA TRP A 22 16.59 1.99 9.50
C TRP A 22 17.87 2.73 9.11
N ASP A 23 18.79 2.93 10.06
CA ASP A 23 20.04 3.64 9.83
C ASP A 23 21.05 2.78 9.03
N ASP A 24 21.15 1.49 9.34
CA ASP A 24 22.10 0.55 8.72
C ASP A 24 21.55 -0.13 7.45
N GLY A 25 20.23 -0.07 7.22
CA GLY A 25 19.56 -0.73 6.10
C GLY A 25 19.48 -2.26 6.23
N ASP A 26 19.77 -2.80 7.42
CA ASP A 26 19.72 -4.23 7.71
C ASP A 26 18.31 -4.66 8.16
N VAL A 27 17.61 -5.35 7.26
CA VAL A 27 16.23 -5.81 7.45
C VAL A 27 16.10 -7.01 8.40
N ASP A 28 17.21 -7.66 8.75
CA ASP A 28 17.21 -8.83 9.64
C ASP A 28 17.37 -8.46 11.13
N VAL A 29 17.72 -7.19 11.42
CA VAL A 29 17.98 -6.69 12.78
C VAL A 29 16.69 -6.52 13.59
N ALA A 30 15.61 -6.10 12.95
CA ALA A 30 14.32 -5.87 13.61
C ALA A 30 13.14 -5.98 12.63
N PRO A 31 11.95 -6.37 13.11
CA PRO A 31 10.74 -6.31 12.30
C PRO A 31 10.49 -4.89 11.79
N MET A 32 10.33 -4.74 10.48
CA MET A 32 10.02 -3.46 9.86
C MET A 32 8.52 -3.21 9.83
N MET A 33 8.12 -1.97 10.12
CA MET A 33 6.73 -1.55 10.07
C MET A 33 6.35 -1.18 8.63
N VAL A 34 5.89 -2.16 7.85
CA VAL A 34 5.44 -1.98 6.46
C VAL A 34 4.01 -2.50 6.26
N GLY A 35 3.25 -1.85 5.39
CA GLY A 35 1.92 -2.30 4.98
C GLY A 35 1.98 -3.37 3.89
N GLN A 36 0.88 -4.13 3.74
CA GLN A 36 0.77 -5.15 2.67
C GLN A 36 0.90 -4.56 1.25
N SER A 37 0.66 -3.26 1.09
CA SER A 37 0.83 -2.55 -0.18
C SER A 37 2.28 -2.47 -0.67
N ILE A 38 3.28 -2.78 0.16
CA ILE A 38 4.70 -2.74 -0.23
C ILE A 38 5.00 -3.65 -1.43
N GLY A 39 4.27 -4.77 -1.58
CA GLY A 39 4.43 -5.68 -2.71
C GLY A 39 3.98 -5.11 -4.06
N LEU A 40 3.27 -3.97 -4.06
CA LEU A 40 2.84 -3.27 -5.28
C LEU A 40 3.82 -2.15 -5.68
N ILE A 41 4.77 -1.80 -4.81
CA ILE A 41 5.76 -0.76 -5.07
C ILE A 41 6.90 -1.37 -5.87
N GLN A 42 7.08 -0.92 -7.12
CA GLN A 42 8.09 -1.43 -8.06
C GLN A 42 9.19 -0.40 -8.37
N ASP A 43 9.02 0.84 -7.91
CA ASP A 43 9.91 1.95 -8.17
C ASP A 43 10.00 2.91 -6.98
N VAL A 44 11.02 3.78 -7.01
CA VAL A 44 11.27 4.80 -5.98
C VAL A 44 11.28 6.19 -6.65
N PRO A 45 10.10 6.77 -6.95
CA PRO A 45 9.99 8.11 -7.52
C PRO A 45 10.21 9.20 -6.46
N THR A 46 10.37 10.45 -6.91
CA THR A 46 10.28 11.59 -5.99
C THR A 46 8.85 11.76 -5.46
N CYS A 47 8.69 12.45 -4.31
CA CYS A 47 7.36 12.72 -3.76
C CYS A 47 6.44 13.45 -4.75
N LYS A 48 7.00 14.32 -5.60
CA LYS A 48 6.24 15.05 -6.62
C LYS A 48 5.71 14.12 -7.70
N GLU A 49 6.60 13.32 -8.29
CA GLU A 49 6.24 12.38 -9.37
C GLU A 49 5.22 11.33 -8.89
N LEU A 50 5.37 10.85 -7.64
CA LEU A 50 4.43 9.92 -7.03
C LEU A 50 3.01 10.50 -6.99
N LEU A 51 2.88 11.72 -6.47
CA LEU A 51 1.58 12.39 -6.34
C LEU A 51 0.96 12.68 -7.71
N GLU A 52 1.75 13.19 -8.66
CA GLU A 52 1.29 13.45 -10.03
C GLU A 52 0.80 12.17 -10.71
N ARG A 53 1.52 11.05 -10.54
CA ARG A 53 1.12 9.74 -11.05
C ARG A 53 -0.20 9.26 -10.42
N MET A 54 -0.31 9.30 -9.10
CA MET A 54 -1.51 8.84 -8.39
C MET A 54 -2.77 9.59 -8.84
N VAL A 55 -2.68 10.90 -9.02
CA VAL A 55 -3.82 11.71 -9.50
C VAL A 55 -4.20 11.30 -10.92
N LYS A 56 -3.22 11.19 -11.81
CA LYS A 56 -3.45 10.78 -13.20
C LYS A 56 -4.10 9.40 -13.30
N GLU A 57 -3.58 8.41 -12.58
CA GLU A 57 -4.11 7.04 -12.55
C GLU A 57 -5.54 6.99 -12.00
N ALA A 58 -5.85 7.81 -10.98
CA ALA A 58 -7.20 7.92 -10.44
C ALA A 58 -8.19 8.48 -11.48
N GLU A 59 -7.81 9.53 -12.21
CA GLU A 59 -8.64 10.11 -13.27
C GLU A 59 -8.89 9.12 -14.42
N GLU A 60 -7.86 8.38 -14.82
CA GLU A 60 -7.95 7.34 -15.85
C GLU A 60 -8.88 6.21 -15.39
N THR A 61 -8.69 5.70 -14.18
CA THR A 61 -9.53 4.64 -13.59
C THR A 61 -11.00 5.07 -13.49
N LEU A 62 -11.28 6.31 -13.10
CA LEU A 62 -12.65 6.83 -13.03
C LEU A 62 -13.29 6.92 -14.42
N ARG A 63 -12.54 7.35 -15.44
CA ARG A 63 -13.01 7.46 -16.82
C ARG A 63 -13.32 6.09 -17.41
N GLU A 64 -12.42 5.13 -17.22
CA GLU A 64 -12.58 3.74 -17.68
C GLU A 64 -13.73 3.04 -16.96
N GLY A 65 -13.80 3.17 -15.62
CA GLY A 65 -14.89 2.62 -14.82
C GLY A 65 -16.25 3.13 -15.26
N LYS A 66 -16.37 4.46 -15.49
CA LYS A 66 -17.61 5.06 -16.03
C LYS A 66 -17.98 4.46 -17.38
N GLN A 67 -17.03 4.31 -18.29
CA GLN A 67 -17.28 3.77 -19.62
C GLN A 67 -17.67 2.29 -19.57
N ALA A 68 -16.97 1.49 -18.75
CA ALA A 68 -17.23 0.07 -18.57
C ALA A 68 -18.63 -0.18 -17.98
N VAL A 69 -19.02 0.62 -16.99
CA VAL A 69 -20.37 0.59 -16.39
C VAL A 69 -21.42 0.94 -17.45
N LEU A 70 -21.28 2.06 -18.15
CA LEU A 70 -22.24 2.48 -19.17
C LEU A 70 -22.39 1.45 -20.31
N THR A 71 -21.27 0.89 -20.77
CA THR A 71 -21.26 -0.13 -21.83
C THR A 71 -21.91 -1.43 -21.35
N SER A 72 -21.65 -1.82 -20.10
CA SER A 72 -22.33 -2.95 -19.47
C SER A 72 -23.84 -2.73 -19.42
N TRP A 73 -24.30 -1.55 -19.00
CA TRP A 73 -25.73 -1.25 -18.87
C TRP A 73 -26.46 -1.29 -20.23
N LEU A 74 -25.85 -0.73 -21.28
CA LEU A 74 -26.35 -0.82 -22.66
C LEU A 74 -26.46 -2.28 -23.14
N ARG A 75 -25.46 -3.11 -22.86
CA ARG A 75 -25.45 -4.54 -23.23
C ARG A 75 -26.58 -5.33 -22.57
N TRP A 76 -26.96 -4.97 -21.35
CA TRP A 76 -28.06 -5.62 -20.62
C TRP A 76 -29.43 -4.97 -20.85
N GLY A 77 -29.53 -4.01 -21.78
CA GLY A 77 -30.79 -3.34 -22.11
C GLY A 77 -31.34 -2.46 -20.98
N ILE A 78 -30.53 -2.15 -19.97
CA ILE A 78 -30.88 -1.23 -18.89
C ILE A 78 -30.56 0.17 -19.42
N CYS A 79 -31.53 0.79 -20.07
CA CYS A 79 -31.41 2.16 -20.55
C CYS A 79 -31.10 3.08 -19.35
N PRO A 80 -29.93 3.74 -19.27
CA PRO A 80 -29.72 4.74 -18.24
C PRO A 80 -30.55 5.96 -18.64
N GLN A 81 -31.67 6.16 -17.96
CA GLN A 81 -32.46 7.39 -18.06
C GLN A 81 -31.71 8.50 -17.30
N ILE A 82 -30.72 9.11 -17.95
CA ILE A 82 -30.22 10.44 -17.59
C ILE A 82 -30.79 11.44 -18.59
#